data_AF-A0A8T0ANZ4-F1
#
_entry.id   AF-A0A8T0ANZ4-F1
#
_cell.length_a   1.000
_cell.length_b   1.000
_cell.length_c   1.000
_cell.angle_alpha   90.00
_cell.angle_beta   90.00
_cell.angle_gamma   90.00
#
_symmetry.space_group_name_H-M   'P 1'
#
loop_
_entity.id
_entity.type
_entity.pdbx_description
1 polymer ?
#
loop_
_entity_poly.entity_id
_entity_poly.type
_entity_poly.pdbx_seq_one_letter_code
_entity_poly.pdbx_strand_id
1 'polypeptide(L)'
;MEKNLSEVIKPALPNPTTQALIEGNAKNWAYTTMLILKNHYEDTLVEEVTKLQHYPSRGWEECFNTAVLWAKRGIGKRLRYKSIQDAHTLIRDKYKIPTPTADVEEVREEAETQSVPAASSLPPDTAGGATAVQASVHAEAEAHSLPDLSTQPEPKSSEPLPP
;
A
#
# COMPACT_ATOMS: atom_id res chain seq x y z
N MET A 1 -15.01 6.08 23.89
CA MET A 1 -13.96 6.88 24.54
C MET A 1 -12.76 5.99 24.69
N GLU A 2 -11.66 6.34 24.05
CA GLU A 2 -10.38 5.67 24.30
C GLU A 2 -9.89 6.10 25.67
N LYS A 3 -9.46 5.15 26.50
CA LYS A 3 -8.94 5.45 27.85
C LYS A 3 -7.47 5.80 27.70
N ASN A 4 -7.05 6.94 28.24
CA ASN A 4 -5.62 7.26 28.29
C ASN A 4 -4.88 6.25 29.17
N LEU A 5 -3.61 5.96 28.90
CA LEU A 5 -2.80 5.05 29.74
C LEU A 5 -2.76 5.52 31.21
N SER A 6 -2.81 6.83 31.44
CA SER A 6 -2.93 7.45 32.77
C SER A 6 -4.26 7.21 33.49
N GLU A 7 -5.34 6.84 32.79
CA GLU A 7 -6.63 6.47 33.40
C GLU A 7 -6.70 4.98 33.74
N VAL A 8 -5.94 4.15 33.01
CA VAL A 8 -5.88 2.69 33.17
C VAL A 8 -4.91 2.29 34.29
N ILE A 9 -3.74 2.94 34.36
CA ILE A 9 -2.71 2.61 35.34
C ILE A 9 -2.98 3.36 36.64
N LYS A 10 -3.42 2.62 37.67
CA LYS A 10 -3.67 3.16 39.02
C LYS A 10 -2.71 2.52 40.02
N PRO A 11 -1.70 3.26 40.53
CA PRO A 11 -0.81 2.76 41.58
C PRO A 11 -1.58 2.42 42.87
N ALA A 12 -1.16 1.37 43.57
CA ALA A 12 -1.71 1.02 44.89
C ALA A 12 -1.47 2.14 45.93
N LEU A 13 -0.38 2.89 45.78
CA LEU A 13 -0.05 4.08 46.57
C LEU A 13 0.17 5.26 45.61
N PRO A 14 -0.87 6.05 45.28
CA PRO A 14 -0.73 7.21 44.40
C PRO A 14 0.10 8.31 45.09
N ASN A 15 1.10 8.81 44.40
CA ASN A 15 1.86 9.99 44.80
C ASN A 15 2.10 10.91 43.57
N PRO A 16 2.33 12.23 43.77
CA PRO A 16 2.44 13.18 42.66
C PRO A 16 3.57 12.85 41.68
N THR A 17 4.71 12.35 42.17
CA THR A 17 5.88 12.00 41.33
C THR A 17 5.55 10.81 40.42
N THR A 18 4.97 9.74 40.96
CA THR A 18 4.54 8.57 40.17
C THR A 18 3.44 8.94 39.18
N GLN A 19 2.50 9.83 39.54
CA GLN A 19 1.49 10.31 38.60
C GLN A 19 2.11 11.10 37.43
N ALA A 20 3.05 12.01 37.71
CA ALA A 20 3.76 12.76 36.67
C ALA A 20 4.56 11.84 35.72
N LEU A 21 5.17 10.76 36.24
CA LEU A 21 5.85 9.74 35.43
C LEU A 21 4.87 8.98 34.53
N ILE A 22 3.71 8.57 35.04
CA ILE A 22 2.66 7.89 34.27
C ILE A 22 2.12 8.81 33.16
N GLU A 23 1.86 10.08 33.46
CA GLU A 23 1.41 11.05 32.46
C GLU A 23 2.48 11.34 31.39
N GLY A 24 3.74 11.44 31.78
CA GLY A 24 4.87 11.59 30.85
C GLY A 24 5.01 10.39 29.91
N ASN A 25 4.90 9.18 30.45
CA ASN A 25 4.91 7.95 29.66
C ASN A 25 3.72 7.88 28.69
N ALA A 26 2.50 8.17 29.16
CA ALA A 26 1.30 8.20 28.34
C ALA A 26 1.41 9.20 27.17
N LYS A 27 1.93 10.40 27.42
CA LYS A 27 2.19 11.43 26.39
C LYS A 27 3.23 10.98 25.37
N ASN A 28 4.34 10.36 25.83
CA ASN A 28 5.36 9.81 24.93
C ASN A 28 4.79 8.68 24.06
N TRP A 29 4.06 7.73 24.66
CA TRP A 29 3.42 6.64 23.91
C TRP A 29 2.47 7.16 22.83
N ALA A 30 1.62 8.14 23.15
CA ALA A 30 0.70 8.74 22.18
C ALA A 30 1.45 9.46 21.05
N TYR A 31 2.49 10.24 21.37
CA TYR A 31 3.33 10.93 20.38
C TYR A 31 4.06 9.94 19.46
N THR A 32 4.75 8.96 20.05
CA THR A 32 5.55 7.96 19.31
C THR A 32 4.66 7.10 18.42
N THR A 33 3.48 6.68 18.90
CA THR A 33 2.49 5.95 18.08
C THR A 33 1.99 6.80 16.91
N MET A 34 1.68 8.08 17.14
CA MET A 34 1.26 8.99 16.08
C MET A 34 2.37 9.22 15.02
N LEU A 35 3.63 9.32 15.46
CA LEU A 35 4.78 9.47 14.57
C LEU A 35 5.01 8.21 13.72
N ILE A 36 4.93 7.01 14.32
CA ILE A 36 5.03 5.73 13.60
C ILE A 36 3.94 5.64 12.53
N LEU A 37 2.68 5.95 12.89
CA LEU A 37 1.56 5.94 11.95
C LEU A 37 1.75 6.96 10.82
N LYS A 38 2.20 8.19 11.14
CA LYS A 38 2.47 9.22 10.13
C LYS A 38 3.52 8.75 9.12
N ASN A 39 4.67 8.30 9.61
CA ASN A 39 5.77 7.83 8.77
C ASN A 39 5.32 6.65 7.91
N HIS A 40 4.66 5.65 8.50
CA HIS A 40 4.13 4.50 7.76
C HIS A 40 3.20 4.89 6.61
N TYR A 41 2.27 5.85 6.83
CA TYR A 41 1.39 6.31 5.76
C TYR A 41 2.11 7.16 4.71
N GLU A 42 3.15 7.92 5.08
CA GLU A 42 3.97 8.68 4.14
C GLU A 42 4.82 7.73 3.27
N ASP A 43 5.47 6.74 3.86
CA ASP A 43 6.26 5.70 3.17
C ASP A 43 5.37 4.87 2.22
N THR A 44 4.22 4.39 2.71
CA THR A 44 3.25 3.62 1.90
C THR A 44 2.72 4.45 0.73
N LEU A 45 2.47 5.74 0.92
CA LEU A 45 2.01 6.63 -0.15
C LEU A 45 3.10 6.81 -1.22
N VAL A 46 4.37 6.93 -0.84
CA VAL A 46 5.50 6.97 -1.80
C VAL A 46 5.61 5.66 -2.56
N GLU A 47 5.50 4.52 -1.88
CA GLU A 47 5.58 3.19 -2.48
C GLU A 47 4.45 2.96 -3.51
N GLU A 48 3.19 3.18 -3.13
CA GLU A 48 2.03 2.99 -4.01
C GLU A 48 2.03 3.94 -5.21
N VAL A 49 2.42 5.21 -5.01
CA VAL A 49 2.55 6.17 -6.11
C VAL A 49 3.69 5.79 -7.07
N THR A 50 4.74 5.13 -6.58
CA THR A 50 5.82 4.59 -7.43
C THR A 50 5.36 3.34 -8.20
N LYS A 51 4.56 2.46 -7.57
CA LYS A 51 3.92 1.33 -8.27
C LYS A 51 3.04 1.82 -9.42
N LEU A 52 2.26 2.90 -9.23
CA LEU A 52 1.41 3.49 -10.27
C LEU A 52 2.18 3.91 -11.54
N GLN A 53 3.47 4.26 -11.44
CA GLN A 53 4.29 4.63 -12.61
C GLN A 53 4.53 3.47 -13.61
N HIS A 54 4.37 2.23 -13.16
CA HIS A 54 4.57 1.04 -14.00
C HIS A 54 3.34 0.72 -14.88
N TYR A 55 2.22 1.41 -14.65
CA TYR A 55 0.97 1.22 -15.40
C TYR A 55 0.81 2.33 -16.46
N PRO A 56 0.15 2.04 -17.60
CA PRO A 56 0.00 3.01 -18.67
C PRO A 56 -0.82 4.24 -18.22
N SER A 57 -0.31 5.44 -18.49
CA SER A 57 -0.93 6.73 -18.15
C SER A 57 -2.26 7.04 -18.86
N ARG A 58 -2.85 6.09 -19.60
CA ARG A 58 -4.12 6.26 -20.33
C ARG A 58 -5.25 5.64 -19.51
N GLY A 59 -6.30 6.41 -19.23
CA GLY A 59 -7.47 5.93 -18.48
C GLY A 59 -7.33 5.99 -16.95
N TRP A 60 -6.26 6.62 -16.43
CA TRP A 60 -6.00 6.66 -14.99
C TRP A 60 -7.05 7.47 -14.22
N GLU A 61 -7.68 8.48 -14.84
CA GLU A 61 -8.67 9.36 -14.22
C GLU A 61 -10.01 8.62 -14.01
N GLU A 62 -10.39 7.74 -14.93
CA GLU A 62 -11.53 6.83 -14.84
C GLU A 62 -11.32 5.76 -13.75
N CYS A 63 -10.11 5.18 -13.68
CA CYS A 63 -9.70 4.29 -12.59
C CYS A 63 -9.72 5.00 -11.23
N PHE A 64 -9.20 6.24 -11.16
CA PHE A 64 -9.22 7.06 -9.95
C PHE A 64 -10.66 7.37 -9.51
N ASN A 65 -11.55 7.75 -10.43
CA ASN A 65 -12.96 7.99 -10.13
C ASN A 65 -13.66 6.74 -9.58
N THR A 66 -13.35 5.56 -10.12
CA THR A 66 -13.85 4.27 -9.62
C THR A 66 -13.32 3.98 -8.21
N ALA A 67 -12.03 4.18 -7.97
CA ALA A 67 -11.43 4.04 -6.63
C ALA A 67 -12.04 5.03 -5.62
N VAL A 68 -12.34 6.27 -6.03
CA VAL A 68 -13.03 7.27 -5.20
C VAL A 68 -14.46 6.83 -4.85
N LEU A 69 -15.19 6.17 -5.74
CA LEU A 69 -16.51 5.61 -5.43
C LEU A 69 -16.42 4.49 -4.38
N TRP A 70 -15.43 3.59 -4.51
CA TRP A 70 -15.18 2.55 -3.50
C TRP A 70 -14.74 3.14 -2.16
N ALA A 71 -13.82 4.11 -2.16
CA ALA A 71 -13.37 4.80 -0.96
C ALA A 71 -14.52 5.57 -0.28
N LYS A 72 -15.40 6.24 -1.03
CA LYS A 72 -16.63 6.86 -0.50
C LYS A 72 -17.57 5.83 0.12
N ARG A 73 -17.70 4.63 -0.47
CA ARG A 73 -18.55 3.56 0.07
C ARG A 73 -17.98 2.94 1.35
N GLY A 74 -16.66 2.74 1.44
CA GLY A 74 -16.01 2.13 2.61
C GLY A 74 -15.72 3.10 3.75
N ILE A 75 -15.17 4.28 3.45
CA ILE A 75 -14.71 5.28 4.44
C ILE A 75 -15.84 6.28 4.79
N GLY A 76 -16.80 6.47 3.89
CA GLY A 76 -17.97 7.33 4.10
C GLY A 76 -17.61 8.77 4.46
N LYS A 77 -18.29 9.32 5.47
CA LYS A 77 -18.15 10.70 5.93
C LYS A 77 -16.74 11.07 6.43
N ARG A 78 -15.87 10.09 6.72
CA ARG A 78 -14.48 10.32 7.14
C ARG A 78 -13.56 10.69 5.97
N LEU A 79 -13.95 10.38 4.73
CA LEU A 79 -13.19 10.73 3.53
C LEU A 79 -13.43 12.21 3.19
N ARG A 80 -12.44 13.06 3.50
CA ARG A 80 -12.52 14.50 3.25
C ARG A 80 -12.36 14.79 1.76
N TYR A 81 -13.17 15.71 1.23
CA TYR A 81 -13.07 16.17 -0.16
C TYR A 81 -11.66 16.69 -0.50
N LYS A 82 -11.04 17.45 0.43
CA LYS A 82 -9.65 17.89 0.29
C LYS A 82 -8.68 16.73 0.06
N SER A 83 -8.79 15.63 0.81
CA SER A 83 -7.92 14.46 0.63
C SER A 83 -8.09 13.80 -0.75
N ILE A 84 -9.30 13.82 -1.33
CA ILE A 84 -9.53 13.35 -2.71
C ILE A 84 -8.84 14.29 -3.71
N GLN A 85 -8.94 15.60 -3.52
CA GLN A 85 -8.31 16.60 -4.42
C GLN A 85 -6.78 16.58 -4.32
N ASP A 86 -6.24 16.45 -3.11
CA ASP A 86 -4.80 16.34 -2.86
C ASP A 86 -4.25 15.06 -3.52
N ALA A 87 -4.93 13.92 -3.37
CA ALA A 87 -4.56 12.65 -4.02
C ALA A 87 -4.68 12.72 -5.55
N HIS A 88 -5.74 13.35 -6.07
CA HIS A 88 -5.91 13.56 -7.51
C HIS A 88 -4.78 14.40 -8.10
N THR A 89 -4.36 15.46 -7.39
CA THR A 89 -3.27 16.34 -7.80
C THR A 89 -1.94 15.59 -7.78
N LEU A 90 -1.64 14.88 -6.69
CA LEU A 90 -0.45 14.05 -6.55
C LEU A 90 -0.29 13.02 -7.67
N ILE A 91 -1.35 12.27 -7.99
CA ILE A 91 -1.32 11.24 -9.04
C ILE A 91 -1.21 11.91 -10.42
N ARG A 92 -1.95 13.00 -10.66
CA ARG A 92 -1.87 13.79 -11.91
C ARG A 92 -0.46 14.32 -12.16
N ASP A 93 0.18 14.88 -11.14
CA ASP A 93 1.52 15.47 -11.25
C ASP A 93 2.57 14.39 -11.53
N LYS A 94 2.41 13.19 -10.95
CA LYS A 94 3.27 12.03 -11.19
C LYS A 94 3.13 11.45 -12.61
N TYR A 95 1.92 11.47 -13.20
CA TYR A 95 1.72 11.17 -14.63
C TYR A 95 2.12 12.34 -15.55
N LYS A 96 2.40 13.54 -15.02
CA LYS A 96 2.85 14.73 -15.76
C LYS A 96 4.36 14.99 -15.62
N ILE A 97 5.17 13.95 -15.44
CA ILE A 97 6.63 14.04 -15.52
C ILE A 97 7.10 13.58 -16.90
N PRO A 98 7.50 14.51 -17.79
CA PRO A 98 8.53 14.25 -18.77
C PRO A 98 9.92 14.48 -18.15
N THR A 99 10.87 13.58 -18.38
CA THR A 99 12.31 13.82 -18.13
C THR A 99 13.10 13.74 -19.45
N PRO A 100 14.11 14.61 -19.69
CA PRO A 100 14.53 14.96 -21.05
C PRO A 100 15.98 14.53 -21.42
N THR A 101 16.33 14.69 -22.70
CA THR A 101 17.68 14.55 -23.33
C THR A 101 18.05 13.09 -23.63
N ALA A 102 17.92 12.59 -24.88
CA ALA A 102 18.82 12.77 -26.05
C ALA A 102 20.18 12.04 -25.85
N ASP A 103 20.72 11.27 -26.80
CA ASP A 103 20.74 11.44 -28.27
C ASP A 103 20.63 10.11 -29.08
N VAL A 104 20.18 10.23 -30.35
CA VAL A 104 20.65 9.55 -31.60
C VAL A 104 20.97 8.02 -31.51
N GLU A 105 20.32 7.13 -32.27
CA GLU A 105 20.32 7.09 -33.74
C GLU A 105 18.96 6.87 -34.43
N GLU A 106 18.75 7.70 -35.46
CA GLU A 106 17.94 7.41 -36.64
C GLU A 106 18.74 6.46 -37.55
N VAL A 107 18.45 5.16 -37.54
CA VAL A 107 18.82 4.26 -38.65
C VAL A 107 17.62 4.07 -39.55
N ARG A 108 17.54 4.94 -40.56
CA ARG A 108 16.76 4.75 -41.78
C ARG A 108 17.39 3.60 -42.58
N GLU A 109 16.84 2.40 -42.48
CA GLU A 109 17.14 1.34 -43.44
C GLU A 109 16.08 1.31 -44.54
N GLU A 110 16.46 1.81 -45.71
CA GLU A 110 15.64 1.75 -46.92
C GLU A 110 15.67 0.34 -47.51
N ALA A 111 14.61 -0.43 -47.28
CA ALA A 111 14.34 -1.66 -48.04
C ALA A 111 13.23 -1.40 -49.08
N GLU A 112 13.50 -0.51 -50.02
CA GLU A 112 12.65 -0.34 -51.20
C GLU A 112 12.90 -1.50 -52.17
N THR A 113 11.98 -2.46 -52.29
CA THR A 113 11.90 -3.31 -53.49
C THR A 113 10.49 -3.88 -53.73
N GLN A 114 9.93 -3.48 -54.89
CA GLN A 114 8.98 -4.22 -55.72
C GLN A 114 7.57 -4.53 -55.16
N SER A 115 6.65 -3.60 -55.46
CA SER A 115 5.24 -3.90 -55.71
C SER A 115 5.05 -4.51 -57.11
N VAL A 116 4.38 -5.66 -57.21
CA VAL A 116 3.72 -6.18 -58.43
C VAL A 116 2.35 -6.75 -58.04
N PRO A 117 1.24 -6.51 -58.79
CA PRO A 117 -0.11 -6.65 -58.25
C PRO A 117 -0.86 -7.96 -58.58
N ALA A 118 -1.80 -8.29 -57.67
CA ALA A 118 -3.14 -8.86 -57.89
C ALA A 118 -3.36 -10.20 -58.65
N ALA A 119 -3.93 -11.17 -57.94
CA ALA A 119 -5.03 -12.04 -58.43
C ALA A 119 -5.89 -12.60 -57.26
N SER A 120 -7.16 -12.89 -57.53
CA SER A 120 -8.19 -13.47 -56.63
C SER A 120 -7.78 -14.86 -56.04
N SER A 121 -8.36 -15.41 -54.97
CA SER A 121 -9.82 -15.68 -54.76
C SER A 121 -10.20 -16.09 -53.32
N LEU A 122 -11.49 -15.96 -52.99
CA LEU A 122 -12.24 -16.59 -51.88
C LEU A 122 -13.21 -17.66 -52.48
N PRO A 123 -13.99 -18.44 -51.71
CA PRO A 123 -13.87 -19.03 -50.35
C PRO A 123 -13.85 -20.60 -50.52
N PRO A 124 -14.51 -21.51 -49.74
CA PRO A 124 -15.09 -21.51 -48.39
C PRO A 124 -14.72 -22.75 -47.51
N ASP A 125 -15.46 -22.94 -46.41
CA ASP A 125 -15.85 -24.17 -45.69
C ASP A 125 -14.85 -25.30 -45.37
N THR A 126 -14.71 -25.64 -44.08
CA THR A 126 -15.45 -26.78 -43.48
C THR A 126 -15.35 -26.81 -41.95
N ALA A 127 -16.45 -27.25 -41.33
CA ALA A 127 -16.78 -27.31 -39.91
C ALA A 127 -15.86 -28.10 -38.95
N GLY A 128 -16.09 -27.87 -37.64
CA GLY A 128 -15.67 -28.71 -36.52
C GLY A 128 -14.85 -27.96 -35.47
N GLY A 129 -15.14 -27.98 -34.17
CA GLY A 129 -16.24 -28.65 -33.46
C GLY A 129 -15.78 -29.16 -32.08
N ALA A 130 -16.34 -28.60 -30.99
CA ALA A 130 -16.18 -29.05 -29.60
C ALA A 130 -14.72 -29.00 -29.05
N THR A 131 -14.41 -29.10 -27.74
CA THR A 131 -15.23 -29.28 -26.51
C THR A 131 -14.58 -28.51 -25.34
N ALA A 132 -15.34 -28.20 -24.29
CA ALA A 132 -14.83 -27.62 -23.04
C ALA A 132 -14.01 -28.60 -22.18
N VAL A 133 -13.08 -28.08 -21.36
CA VAL A 133 -12.66 -28.73 -20.09
C VAL A 133 -12.46 -27.68 -18.98
N GLN A 134 -13.41 -27.70 -18.06
CA GLN A 134 -13.38 -27.51 -16.59
C GLN A 134 -12.31 -26.67 -15.86
N ALA A 135 -12.80 -26.03 -14.80
CA ALA A 135 -12.02 -25.39 -13.74
C ALA A 135 -11.33 -26.40 -12.81
N SER A 136 -10.34 -25.94 -12.05
CA SER A 136 -9.94 -26.58 -10.79
C SER A 136 -9.83 -25.53 -9.69
N VAL A 137 -10.55 -25.77 -8.61
CA VAL A 137 -10.46 -25.03 -7.35
C VAL A 137 -9.42 -25.72 -6.47
N HIS A 138 -8.52 -24.95 -5.86
CA HIS A 138 -7.86 -25.38 -4.64
C HIS A 138 -7.87 -24.24 -3.63
N ALA A 139 -8.61 -24.45 -2.55
CA ALA A 139 -8.44 -23.69 -1.33
C ALA A 139 -7.36 -24.41 -0.51
N GLU A 140 -6.46 -23.66 0.10
CA GLU A 140 -5.60 -24.18 1.15
C GLU A 140 -5.53 -23.16 2.28
N ALA A 141 -5.99 -23.58 3.45
CA ALA A 141 -6.12 -22.74 4.63
C ALA A 141 -5.06 -23.19 5.64
N GLU A 142 -3.89 -22.56 5.61
CA GLU A 142 -2.86 -22.81 6.62
C GLU A 142 -3.12 -21.98 7.88
N ALA A 143 -3.71 -22.63 8.88
CA ALA A 143 -3.70 -22.13 10.24
C ALA A 143 -2.30 -22.32 10.85
N HIS A 144 -1.44 -21.29 10.76
CA HIS A 144 -0.17 -21.28 11.48
C HIS A 144 -0.37 -20.76 12.92
N SER A 145 -0.04 -21.65 13.86
CA SER A 145 -0.27 -21.46 15.29
C SER A 145 0.66 -20.41 15.90
N LEU A 146 0.13 -19.60 16.81
CA LEU A 146 0.95 -18.71 17.65
C LEU A 146 1.80 -19.55 18.62
N PRO A 147 3.11 -19.29 18.75
CA PRO A 147 3.89 -19.85 19.85
C PRO A 147 3.54 -19.15 21.17
N ASP A 148 3.16 -19.95 22.16
CA ASP A 148 3.06 -19.54 23.56
C ASP A 148 4.45 -19.12 24.07
N LEU A 149 4.55 -17.92 24.65
CA LEU A 149 5.77 -17.37 25.24
C LEU A 149 5.61 -17.10 26.75
N SER A 150 4.87 -17.97 27.44
CA SER A 150 4.90 -18.08 28.89
C SER A 150 6.17 -18.78 29.40
N THR A 151 7.34 -18.13 29.32
CA THR A 151 8.52 -18.47 30.15
C THR A 151 9.38 -17.23 30.40
N GLN A 152 9.11 -16.53 31.51
CA GLN A 152 9.97 -15.48 32.05
C GLN A 152 10.90 -16.08 33.12
N PRO A 153 12.24 -16.05 32.96
CA PRO A 153 13.15 -16.28 34.08
C PRO A 153 13.24 -15.03 34.98
N GLU A 154 13.28 -15.23 36.29
CA GLU A 154 13.36 -14.16 37.29
C GLU A 154 14.68 -13.36 37.22
N PRO A 155 14.66 -12.06 37.62
CA PRO A 155 15.88 -11.27 37.74
C PRO A 155 16.75 -11.78 38.89
N LYS A 156 18.04 -12.05 38.61
CA LYS A 156 19.02 -12.36 39.66
C LYS A 156 19.22 -11.16 40.58
N SER A 157 19.04 -11.39 41.88
CA SER A 157 19.40 -10.44 42.93
C SER A 157 20.90 -10.12 42.88
N SER A 158 21.25 -8.84 42.76
CA SER A 158 22.63 -8.36 42.91
C SER A 158 22.85 -7.85 44.33
N GLU A 159 23.67 -8.59 45.07
CA GLU A 159 24.12 -8.31 46.42
C GLU A 159 25.10 -7.11 46.46
N PRO A 160 25.11 -6.27 47.51
CA PRO A 160 25.98 -5.10 47.57
C PRO A 160 27.44 -5.46 47.91
N LEU A 161 28.40 -4.73 47.34
CA LEU A 161 29.82 -4.87 47.67
C LEU A 161 30.14 -4.37 49.10
N PRO A 162 31.05 -5.05 49.83
CA PRO A 162 31.59 -4.61 51.12
C PRO A 162 32.63 -3.47 50.95
N PRO A 163 33.07 -2.81 52.06
CA PRO A 163 33.61 -1.44 52.02
C PRO A 163 35.09 -1.31 51.63
#